data_AF-M0FB35-F1
#
_entry.id   AF-M0FB35-F1
#
_cell.length_a   1.000
_cell.length_b   1.000
_cell.length_c   1.000
_cell.angle_alpha   90.00
_cell.angle_beta   90.00
_cell.angle_gamma   90.00
#
_symmetry.space_group_name_H-M   'P 1'
#
loop_
_entity.id
_entity.type
_entity.pdbx_description
1 polymer ?
#
loop_
_entity_poly.entity_id
_entity_poly.type
_entity_poly.pdbx_seq_one_letter_code
_entity_poly.pdbx_strand_id
1 'polypeptide(L)'
;MTDLDLASDRVDEIADELDLSDRVTERANELAEAADFQYPINRSPSVVAAASVYLAGVLYNEKRYQHEISEVVDVSEAAIGSCNQELLEHEGYGDFPSEDTAADVAERDEGLVRRIREVIRG
;
A
#
# COMPACT_ATOMS: atom_id res chain seq x y z
N MET A 1 14.44 -21.45 15.70
CA MET A 1 13.06 -20.95 15.61
C MET A 1 13.13 -19.95 14.49
N THR A 2 12.60 -20.30 13.33
CA THR A 2 12.57 -19.35 12.20
C THR A 2 11.59 -18.26 12.64
N ASP A 3 12.06 -17.02 12.73
CA ASP A 3 11.18 -15.86 12.87
C ASP A 3 10.11 -15.94 11.76
N LEU A 4 8.86 -15.60 12.10
CA LEU A 4 7.82 -15.52 11.08
C LEU A 4 8.26 -14.44 10.08
N ASP A 5 8.24 -14.74 8.79
CA ASP A 5 8.45 -13.74 7.75
C ASP A 5 7.16 -12.94 7.64
N LEU A 6 7.11 -11.77 8.28
CA LEU A 6 5.91 -10.91 8.34
C LEU A 6 5.98 -9.82 7.27
N ALA A 7 4.81 -9.35 6.83
CA ALA A 7 4.75 -8.24 5.90
C ALA A 7 5.27 -6.96 6.55
N SER A 8 4.94 -6.72 7.83
CA SER A 8 5.39 -5.55 8.57
C SER A 8 6.93 -5.42 8.61
N ASP A 9 7.66 -6.54 8.68
CA ASP A 9 9.13 -6.55 8.76
C ASP A 9 9.81 -6.06 7.48
N ARG A 10 9.07 -5.90 6.38
CA ARG A 10 9.58 -5.47 5.07
C ARG A 10 9.27 -4.00 4.76
N VAL A 11 8.35 -3.38 5.49
CA VAL A 11 7.84 -2.04 5.14
C VAL A 11 8.94 -0.99 5.20
N ASP A 12 9.74 -0.99 6.27
CA ASP A 12 10.76 0.03 6.49
C ASP A 12 11.82 0.03 5.37
N GLU A 13 12.27 -1.15 4.93
CA GLU A 13 13.22 -1.30 3.81
C GLU A 13 12.66 -0.71 2.51
N ILE A 14 11.39 -0.98 2.21
CA ILE A 14 10.74 -0.48 0.99
C ILE A 14 10.55 1.03 1.06
N ALA A 15 10.13 1.54 2.22
CA ALA A 15 9.86 2.95 2.42
C ALA A 15 11.15 3.79 2.36
N ASP A 16 12.23 3.29 2.93
CA ASP A 16 13.55 3.91 2.87
C ASP A 16 14.08 3.97 1.42
N GLU A 17 14.00 2.88 0.66
CA GLU A 17 14.44 2.84 -0.75
C GLU A 17 13.63 3.79 -1.65
N LEU A 18 12.39 4.10 -1.26
CA LEU A 18 11.48 5.00 -1.98
C LEU A 18 11.46 6.42 -1.41
N ASP A 19 12.34 6.77 -0.46
CA ASP A 19 12.41 8.08 0.21
C ASP A 19 11.02 8.57 0.70
N LEU A 20 10.24 7.68 1.32
CA LEU A 20 8.90 8.01 1.82
C LEU A 20 8.95 8.69 3.19
N SER A 21 7.95 9.53 3.49
CA SER A 21 7.88 10.18 4.79
C SER A 21 7.53 9.20 5.92
N ASP A 22 7.97 9.52 7.15
CA ASP A 22 7.63 8.76 8.37
C ASP A 22 6.13 8.49 8.50
N ARG A 23 5.29 9.44 8.06
CA ARG A 23 3.84 9.31 8.12
C ARG A 23 3.30 8.24 7.17
N VAL A 24 3.91 8.10 5.99
CA VAL A 24 3.57 7.04 5.03
C VAL A 24 4.06 5.71 5.57
N THR A 25 5.29 5.66 6.08
CA THR A 25 5.90 4.45 6.65
C THR A 25 5.12 3.91 7.84
N GLU A 26 4.74 4.77 8.80
CA GLU A 26 3.92 4.40 9.95
C GLU A 26 2.60 3.77 9.51
N ARG A 27 1.92 4.38 8.53
CA ARG A 27 0.64 3.86 8.04
C ARG A 27 0.79 2.58 7.23
N ALA A 28 1.84 2.45 6.43
CA ALA A 28 2.14 1.22 5.71
C ALA A 28 2.39 0.07 6.70
N ASN A 29 3.10 0.34 7.80
CA ASN A 29 3.30 -0.61 8.89
C ASN A 29 1.99 -1.03 9.56
N GLU A 30 1.11 -0.07 9.89
CA GLU A 30 -0.22 -0.38 10.45
C GLU A 30 -1.05 -1.29 9.52
N LEU A 31 -1.05 -1.00 8.22
CA LEU A 31 -1.77 -1.79 7.22
C LEU A 31 -1.19 -3.20 7.09
N ALA A 32 0.14 -3.33 7.07
CA ALA A 32 0.83 -4.61 6.99
C ALA A 32 0.63 -5.45 8.27
N GLU A 33 0.77 -4.86 9.45
CA GLU A 33 0.55 -5.54 10.74
C GLU A 33 -0.90 -6.03 10.87
N ALA A 34 -1.87 -5.22 10.45
CA ALA A 34 -3.26 -5.64 10.43
C ALA A 34 -3.51 -6.78 9.41
N ALA A 35 -2.84 -6.77 8.26
CA ALA A 35 -2.86 -7.87 7.30
C ALA A 35 -2.11 -9.13 7.79
N ASP A 36 -1.15 -9.01 8.71
CA ASP A 36 -0.47 -10.14 9.32
C ASP A 36 -1.32 -10.81 10.42
N PHE A 37 -2.03 -10.01 11.22
CA PHE A 37 -2.64 -10.50 12.47
C PHE A 37 -4.15 -10.38 12.59
N GLN A 38 -4.79 -9.45 11.89
CA GLN A 38 -6.23 -9.17 12.03
C GLN A 38 -7.05 -9.74 10.87
N TYR A 39 -6.58 -9.52 9.63
CA TYR A 39 -7.18 -10.06 8.41
C TYR A 39 -6.12 -10.69 7.50
N PRO A 40 -5.63 -11.90 7.83
CA PRO A 40 -4.58 -12.57 7.07
C PRO A 40 -4.86 -12.64 5.55
N ILE A 41 -4.00 -11.97 4.77
CA ILE A 41 -4.03 -12.02 3.31
C ILE A 41 -3.16 -13.18 2.82
N ASN A 42 -3.70 -14.06 1.98
CA ASN A 42 -3.00 -15.24 1.48
C ASN A 42 -2.07 -14.91 0.29
N ARG A 43 -1.04 -14.11 0.58
CA ARG A 43 0.02 -13.65 -0.34
C ARG A 43 1.38 -13.73 0.36
N SER A 44 2.47 -13.53 -0.39
CA SER A 44 3.79 -13.45 0.24
C SER A 44 3.92 -12.15 1.05
N PRO A 45 4.71 -12.14 2.14
CA PRO A 45 4.99 -10.95 2.94
C PRO A 45 5.43 -9.74 2.10
N SER A 46 6.31 -9.96 1.12
CA SER A 46 6.77 -8.90 0.20
C SER A 46 5.64 -8.28 -0.63
N VAL A 47 4.67 -9.07 -1.09
CA VAL A 47 3.52 -8.55 -1.86
C VAL A 47 2.61 -7.71 -0.96
N VAL A 48 2.33 -8.20 0.25
CA VAL A 48 1.50 -7.47 1.22
C VAL A 48 2.18 -6.17 1.64
N ALA A 49 3.48 -6.20 1.96
CA ALA A 49 4.25 -5.01 2.32
C ALA A 49 4.26 -3.96 1.19
N ALA A 50 4.52 -4.39 -0.05
CA ALA A 50 4.50 -3.52 -1.22
C ALA A 50 3.12 -2.88 -1.44
N ALA A 51 2.04 -3.65 -1.27
CA ALA A 51 0.67 -3.15 -1.39
C ALA A 51 0.31 -2.17 -0.26
N SER A 52 0.75 -2.43 0.97
CA SER A 52 0.58 -1.52 2.11
C SER A 52 1.31 -0.20 1.92
N VAL A 53 2.54 -0.23 1.38
CA VAL A 53 3.31 0.97 1.02
C VAL A 53 2.61 1.77 -0.08
N TYR A 54 2.17 1.09 -1.14
CA TYR A 54 1.40 1.72 -2.22
C TYR A 54 0.15 2.42 -1.69
N LEU A 55 -0.65 1.71 -0.89
CA LEU A 55 -1.89 2.25 -0.32
C LEU A 55 -1.59 3.45 0.59
N ALA A 56 -0.63 3.34 1.51
CA ALA A 56 -0.26 4.44 2.41
C ALA A 56 0.19 5.70 1.63
N GLY A 57 1.00 5.51 0.58
CA GLY A 57 1.42 6.60 -0.31
C GLY A 57 0.22 7.29 -0.98
N VAL A 58 -0.75 6.52 -1.46
CA VAL A 58 -2.01 7.04 -1.99
C VAL A 58 -2.78 7.84 -0.93
N LEU A 59 -2.92 7.32 0.30
CA LEU A 59 -3.66 7.97 1.38
C LEU A 59 -3.09 9.35 1.76
N TYR A 60 -1.77 9.51 1.68
CA TYR A 60 -1.07 10.73 2.07
C TYR A 60 -0.58 11.61 0.91
N ASN A 61 -0.98 11.30 -0.34
CA ASN A 61 -0.56 12.06 -1.52
C ASN A 61 0.97 12.03 -1.71
N GLU A 62 1.59 10.90 -1.39
CA GLU A 62 3.01 10.55 -1.58
C GLU A 62 3.12 9.24 -2.38
N LYS A 63 2.19 9.05 -3.31
CA LYS A 63 2.08 7.84 -4.12
C LYS A 63 3.37 7.61 -4.92
N ARG A 64 3.83 6.36 -4.91
CA ARG A 64 4.78 5.79 -5.87
C ARG A 64 4.03 4.92 -6.87
N TYR A 65 4.49 4.91 -8.11
CA TYR A 65 3.91 4.02 -9.11
C TYR A 65 4.22 2.57 -8.76
N GLN A 66 3.31 1.65 -9.10
CA GLN A 66 3.52 0.21 -8.87
C GLN A 66 4.81 -0.31 -9.49
N HIS A 67 5.25 0.22 -10.64
CA HIS A 67 6.53 -0.17 -11.25
C HIS A 67 7.73 0.21 -10.37
N GLU A 68 7.74 1.40 -9.76
CA GLU A 68 8.82 1.83 -8.85
C GLU A 68 8.92 0.90 -7.64
N ILE A 69 7.77 0.51 -7.07
CA ILE A 69 7.72 -0.42 -5.94
C ILE A 69 8.14 -1.83 -6.38
N SER A 70 7.73 -2.27 -7.57
CA SER A 70 8.09 -3.58 -8.12
C SER A 70 9.59 -3.77 -8.29
N GLU A 71 10.32 -2.70 -8.64
CA GLU A 71 11.78 -2.71 -8.80
C GLU A 71 12.51 -2.90 -7.46
N VAL A 72 11.91 -2.47 -6.34
CA VAL A 72 12.50 -2.60 -4.99
C VAL A 72 12.37 -4.01 -4.44
N VAL A 73 11.19 -4.63 -4.58
CA VAL A 73 10.87 -5.91 -3.90
C VAL A 73 10.80 -7.14 -4.81
N ASP A 74 11.08 -6.99 -6.11
CA ASP A 74 11.02 -8.06 -7.12
C ASP A 74 9.67 -8.81 -7.11
N VAL A 75 8.56 -8.06 -7.08
CA VAL A 75 7.20 -8.59 -7.19
C VAL A 75 6.49 -7.95 -8.39
N SER A 76 5.53 -8.63 -9.00
CA SER A 76 4.84 -8.05 -10.16
C SER A 76 3.86 -6.94 -9.77
N GLU A 77 3.74 -5.91 -10.61
CA GLU A 77 2.75 -4.83 -10.44
C GLU A 77 1.33 -5.38 -10.26
N ALA A 78 0.95 -6.39 -11.07
CA ALA A 78 -0.35 -7.05 -10.95
C ALA A 78 -0.60 -7.67 -9.56
N ALA A 79 0.45 -8.19 -8.90
CA ALA A 79 0.34 -8.71 -7.55
C ALA A 79 0.15 -7.58 -6.52
N ILE A 80 0.86 -6.46 -6.68
CA ILE A 80 0.69 -5.26 -5.85
C ILE A 80 -0.74 -4.74 -5.98
N GLY A 81 -1.23 -4.54 -7.21
CA GLY A 81 -2.56 -4.03 -7.48
C GLY A 81 -3.67 -4.93 -6.93
N SER A 82 -3.59 -6.24 -7.16
CA SER A 82 -4.57 -7.20 -6.62
C SER A 82 -4.56 -7.24 -5.10
N CYS A 83 -3.40 -7.17 -4.46
CA CYS A 83 -3.30 -7.17 -3.00
C CYS A 83 -3.76 -5.84 -2.40
N ASN A 84 -3.47 -4.72 -3.06
CA ASN A 84 -3.98 -3.40 -2.67
C ASN A 84 -5.51 -3.38 -2.68
N GLN A 85 -6.12 -4.03 -3.68
CA GLN A 85 -7.57 -4.17 -3.72
C GLN A 85 -8.12 -4.95 -2.52
N GLU A 86 -7.47 -6.06 -2.15
CA GLU A 86 -7.83 -6.82 -0.94
C GLU A 86 -7.69 -5.95 0.33
N LEU A 87 -6.63 -5.14 0.44
CA LEU A 87 -6.44 -4.19 1.56
C LEU A 87 -7.54 -3.12 1.62
N LEU A 88 -7.91 -2.53 0.48
CA LEU A 88 -8.97 -1.51 0.39
C LEU A 88 -10.33 -2.04 0.84
N GLU A 89 -10.62 -3.30 0.53
CA GLU A 89 -11.85 -3.97 0.97
C GLU A 89 -11.86 -4.17 2.50
N HIS A 90 -10.73 -4.58 3.08
CA HIS A 90 -10.59 -4.77 4.52
C HIS A 90 -10.65 -3.46 5.31
N GLU A 91 -10.04 -2.41 4.80
CA GLU A 91 -10.06 -1.07 5.40
C GLU A 91 -11.41 -0.35 5.21
N GLY A 92 -12.36 -0.96 4.49
CA GLY A 92 -13.69 -0.40 4.27
C GLY A 92 -13.72 0.77 3.30
N TYR A 93 -12.66 0.96 2.51
CA TYR A 93 -12.62 2.00 1.48
C TYR A 93 -13.44 1.59 0.24
N GLY A 94 -13.58 0.29 -0.04
CA GLY A 94 -14.34 -0.26 -1.17
C GLY A 94 -13.50 -0.44 -2.44
N ASP A 95 -14.15 -0.63 -3.58
CA ASP A 95 -13.49 -0.90 -4.87
C ASP A 95 -12.93 0.38 -5.51
N PHE A 96 -11.61 0.39 -5.80
CA PHE A 96 -10.95 1.48 -6.49
C PHE A 96 -10.14 0.96 -7.68
N PRO A 97 -10.12 1.70 -8.80
CA PRO A 97 -9.29 1.33 -9.94
C PRO A 97 -7.81 1.34 -9.52
N SER A 98 -7.14 0.22 -9.74
CA SER A 98 -5.71 0.04 -9.49
C SER A 98 -4.82 0.63 -10.59
N GLU A 99 -5.39 1.37 -11.54
CA GLU A 99 -4.66 1.83 -12.72
C GLU A 99 -3.72 2.99 -12.38
N ASP A 100 -2.43 2.75 -12.61
CA ASP A 100 -1.33 3.70 -12.54
C ASP A 100 -1.02 4.23 -13.94
N THR A 101 -1.71 5.28 -14.39
CA THR A 101 -1.36 5.94 -15.66
C THR A 101 -0.54 7.19 -15.42
N ALA A 102 0.43 7.49 -16.29
CA ALA A 102 1.20 8.74 -16.27
C ALA A 102 0.33 10.02 -16.37
N ALA A 103 -0.91 9.91 -16.86
CA ALA A 103 -1.90 10.99 -16.85
C ALA A 103 -2.45 11.26 -15.44
N ASP A 104 -2.50 10.25 -14.57
CA ASP A 104 -3.06 10.32 -13.21
C ASP A 104 -2.18 11.14 -12.25
N VAL A 105 -0.88 11.27 -12.53
CA VAL A 105 0.05 12.08 -11.70
C VAL A 105 -0.04 13.57 -12.00
N ALA A 106 -0.50 13.96 -13.19
CA ALA A 106 -0.75 15.37 -13.53
C ALA A 106 -2.14 15.84 -13.11
N GLU A 107 -3.12 14.93 -13.08
CA GLU A 107 -4.53 15.22 -12.84
C GLU A 107 -4.94 14.70 -11.45
N ARG A 108 -4.55 15.45 -10.41
CA ARG A 108 -4.78 15.10 -9.00
C ARG A 108 -6.18 14.52 -8.72
N ASP A 109 -6.22 13.31 -8.19
CA ASP A 109 -6.09 13.04 -6.75
C ASP A 109 -6.92 13.89 -5.76
N GLU A 110 -7.95 14.61 -6.21
CA GLU A 110 -8.92 15.19 -5.27
C GLU A 110 -10.05 14.21 -4.96
N GLY A 111 -10.50 13.37 -5.91
CA GLY A 111 -11.65 12.48 -5.70
C GLY A 111 -11.36 11.34 -4.70
N LEU A 112 -10.22 10.69 -4.86
CA LEU A 112 -9.78 9.55 -4.04
C LEU A 112 -9.44 10.01 -2.62
N VAL A 113 -8.50 10.95 -2.49
CA VAL A 113 -8.16 11.56 -1.21
C VAL A 113 -9.37 12.23 -0.55
N ARG A 114 -10.31 12.82 -1.29
CA ARG A 114 -11.57 13.35 -0.71
C ARG A 114 -12.47 12.23 -0.18
N ARG A 115 -12.70 11.15 -0.95
CA ARG A 115 -13.52 10.01 -0.50
C ARG A 115 -12.90 9.33 0.72
N ILE A 116 -11.59 9.12 0.73
CA ILE A 116 -10.89 8.56 1.89
C ILE A 116 -10.96 9.52 3.08
N ARG A 117 -10.73 10.83 2.87
CA ARG A 117 -10.93 11.83 3.93
C ARG A 117 -12.37 11.87 4.43
N GLU A 118 -13.38 11.62 3.60
CA GLU A 118 -14.78 11.55 4.01
C GLU A 118 -15.07 10.30 4.87
N VAL A 119 -14.45 9.16 4.56
CA VAL A 119 -14.53 7.92 5.38
C VAL A 119 -13.79 8.08 6.72
N ILE A 120 -12.59 8.67 6.72
CA ILE A 120 -11.78 8.82 7.95
C ILE A 120 -12.37 9.87 8.93
N ARG A 121 -13.17 10.83 8.44
CA ARG A 121 -13.73 11.92 9.28
C ARG A 121 -15.15 11.65 9.80
N GLY A 122 -15.79 10.55 9.38
CA GLY A 122 -17.11 10.10 9.85
C GLY A 122 -17.00 9.11 10.99
#